data_AF-A0A0A0K762-F1
#
_entry.id   AF-A0A0A0K762-F1
#
_cell.length_a   1.000
_cell.length_b   1.000
_cell.length_c   1.000
_cell.angle_alpha   90.00
_cell.angle_beta   90.00
_cell.angle_gamma   90.00
#
_symmetry.space_group_name_H-M   'P 1'
#
loop_
_entity.id
_entity.type
_entity.pdbx_description
1 polymer ?
#
loop_
_entity_poly.entity_id
_entity_poly.type
_entity_poly.pdbx_seq_one_letter_code
_entity_poly.pdbx_strand_id
1 'polypeptide(L)'
;MERGKKPHVLVIPYPTQGHLNPLIQFSKFLSYKGLDITVAVTTFIFNTFKPSKNIFFDWDTISDGFDEGGFAEANSIDEYLVRIQTIGARTLTDLIHRHKTSSRPIHGVVYDSFMPWAVDVAKDFGIMAATFFTQPCSVNLIYYCFHEGLLSLPILEDNSIAGLPPIRVEEMPSFFSAPECYPNYFELVLNQWSNTKEVDWILVNSIYEFEPKEADELAKFGPTLTIGPTIPSFYIDNHDIDDKKYMLDLFKIEPEEASLTRMWLDNKPKGSVIYVSFGSMANLNNTQMTELASGLVESNHYFIWVIRESEKAKLPSSFAPEKGLILQWSSQLEVLSNEAVGCFFAHCGWNSTLEALCLGVPMVGMPQWTDQPTNAKYVEDVWKVGVRVKVGEDGIVRKEEIKGCIRRVMEGDRASEFKENALKWKQLGLKALGNGGSSMKNIDQLISSLREKILVD
;
A
#
# COMPACT_ATOMS: atom_id res chain seq x y z
N MET A 1 12.00 -35.91 -18.07
CA MET A 1 10.95 -35.32 -17.23
C MET A 1 10.20 -34.35 -18.10
N GLU A 2 8.94 -34.67 -18.44
CA GLU A 2 8.09 -33.73 -19.18
C GLU A 2 8.06 -32.40 -18.43
N ARG A 3 8.37 -31.29 -19.11
CA ARG A 3 8.15 -29.96 -18.54
C ARG A 3 6.63 -29.82 -18.37
N GLY A 4 6.13 -30.02 -17.16
CA GLY A 4 4.72 -29.78 -16.85
C GLY A 4 4.30 -28.38 -17.30
N LYS A 5 3.03 -28.22 -17.70
CA LYS A 5 2.47 -26.91 -18.08
C LYS A 5 2.69 -25.93 -16.92
N LYS A 6 3.30 -24.78 -17.24
CA LYS A 6 3.55 -23.71 -16.28
C LYS A 6 2.21 -23.05 -15.92
N PRO A 7 1.81 -22.97 -14.64
CA PRO A 7 0.57 -22.29 -14.27
C PRO A 7 0.61 -20.83 -14.69
N HIS A 8 -0.50 -20.35 -15.23
CA HIS A 8 -0.65 -18.98 -15.70
C HIS A 8 -1.63 -18.23 -14.79
N VAL A 9 -1.17 -17.15 -14.16
CA VAL A 9 -1.97 -16.30 -13.27
C VAL A 9 -2.23 -14.95 -13.92
N LEU A 10 -3.49 -14.54 -13.95
CA LEU A 10 -3.91 -13.19 -14.28
C LEU A 10 -3.99 -12.34 -13.00
N VAL A 11 -3.34 -11.19 -12.99
CA VAL A 11 -3.31 -10.27 -11.85
C VAL A 11 -4.02 -8.97 -12.20
N ILE A 12 -4.95 -8.53 -11.36
CA ILE A 12 -5.86 -7.40 -11.63
C ILE A 12 -5.83 -6.39 -10.47
N PRO A 13 -4.92 -5.38 -10.51
CA PRO A 13 -4.85 -4.32 -9.52
C PRO A 13 -6.00 -3.30 -9.65
N TYR A 14 -6.40 -2.70 -8.52
CA TYR A 14 -7.24 -1.50 -8.55
C TYR A 14 -6.44 -0.31 -9.11
N PRO A 15 -7.03 0.58 -9.94
CA PRO A 15 -6.29 1.56 -10.76
C PRO A 15 -5.81 2.81 -9.98
N THR A 16 -5.13 2.60 -8.85
CA THR A 16 -4.45 3.66 -8.10
C THR A 16 -3.03 3.24 -7.73
N GLN A 17 -2.11 4.19 -7.56
CA GLN A 17 -0.69 3.92 -7.29
C GLN A 17 -0.47 2.93 -6.14
N GLY A 18 -1.21 3.11 -5.04
CA GLY A 18 -1.08 2.30 -3.82
C GLY A 18 -1.56 0.86 -3.98
N HIS A 19 -2.31 0.55 -5.04
CA HIS A 19 -2.80 -0.79 -5.35
C HIS A 19 -2.04 -1.42 -6.52
N LEU A 20 -1.70 -0.62 -7.53
CA LEU A 20 -0.87 -1.03 -8.66
C LEU A 20 0.49 -1.56 -8.20
N ASN A 21 1.22 -0.80 -7.37
CA ASN A 21 2.56 -1.19 -6.92
C ASN A 21 2.63 -2.55 -6.24
N PRO A 22 1.84 -2.82 -5.18
CA PRO A 22 1.95 -4.10 -4.48
C PRO A 22 1.61 -5.30 -5.36
N LEU A 23 0.55 -5.25 -6.17
CA LEU A 23 0.20 -6.37 -7.06
C LEU A 23 1.20 -6.56 -8.21
N ILE A 24 1.77 -5.48 -8.77
CA ILE A 24 2.83 -5.58 -9.78
C ILE A 24 4.11 -6.18 -9.19
N GLN A 25 4.50 -5.80 -7.97
CA GLN A 25 5.65 -6.39 -7.31
C GLN A 25 5.41 -7.85 -6.93
N PHE A 26 4.21 -8.19 -6.46
CA PHE A 26 3.82 -9.58 -6.23
C PHE A 26 3.88 -10.40 -7.53
N SER A 27 3.47 -9.81 -8.66
CA SER A 27 3.55 -10.44 -9.98
C SER A 27 4.98 -10.80 -10.39
N LYS A 28 5.96 -9.91 -10.12
CA LYS A 28 7.39 -10.25 -10.32
C LYS A 28 7.80 -11.43 -9.46
N PHE A 29 7.42 -11.42 -8.19
CA PHE A 29 7.77 -12.47 -7.26
C PHE A 29 7.22 -13.83 -7.70
N LEU A 30 5.95 -13.88 -8.11
CA LEU A 30 5.34 -15.10 -8.64
C LEU A 30 6.03 -15.59 -9.92
N SER A 31 6.43 -14.65 -10.80
CA SER A 31 7.20 -14.99 -12.00
C SER A 31 8.55 -15.64 -11.66
N TYR A 32 9.27 -15.09 -10.68
CA TYR A 32 10.52 -15.68 -10.16
C TYR A 32 10.34 -17.09 -9.60
N LYS A 33 9.18 -17.38 -9.02
CA LYS A 33 8.81 -18.73 -8.55
C LYS A 33 8.36 -19.67 -9.66
N GLY A 34 8.49 -19.25 -10.91
CA GLY A 34 8.23 -20.07 -12.08
C GLY A 34 6.75 -20.14 -12.45
N LEU A 35 5.98 -19.08 -12.22
CA LEU A 35 4.64 -18.90 -12.78
C LEU A 35 4.68 -18.06 -14.05
N ASP A 36 3.78 -18.35 -14.99
CA ASP A 36 3.47 -17.44 -16.09
C ASP A 36 2.51 -16.39 -15.55
N ILE A 37 2.73 -15.12 -15.88
CA ILE A 37 1.94 -14.03 -15.31
C ILE A 37 1.50 -13.07 -16.42
N THR A 38 0.24 -12.65 -16.35
CA THR A 38 -0.29 -11.50 -17.08
C THR A 38 -0.83 -10.50 -16.06
N VAL A 39 -0.45 -9.23 -16.19
CA VAL A 39 -0.99 -8.14 -15.37
C VAL A 39 -1.94 -7.34 -16.24
N ALA A 40 -3.23 -7.32 -15.85
CA ALA A 40 -4.27 -6.54 -16.52
C ALA A 40 -4.52 -5.23 -15.78
N VAL A 41 -4.05 -4.13 -16.34
CA VAL A 41 -4.36 -2.77 -15.86
C VAL A 41 -5.52 -2.18 -16.66
N THR A 42 -6.08 -1.05 -16.24
CA THR A 42 -7.11 -0.39 -17.06
C THR A 42 -6.52 0.16 -18.35
N THR A 43 -7.32 0.22 -19.43
CA THR A 43 -6.93 0.80 -20.71
C THR A 43 -6.37 2.21 -20.55
N PHE A 44 -7.00 3.04 -19.71
CA PHE A 44 -6.51 4.37 -19.36
C PHE A 44 -5.07 4.32 -18.82
N ILE A 45 -4.82 3.54 -17.77
CA ILE A 45 -3.48 3.41 -17.16
C ILE A 45 -2.47 2.89 -18.19
N PHE A 46 -2.83 1.90 -18.99
CA PHE A 46 -1.95 1.38 -20.04
C PHE A 46 -1.59 2.46 -21.08
N ASN A 47 -2.55 3.24 -21.55
CA ASN A 47 -2.35 4.27 -22.58
C ASN A 47 -1.58 5.48 -22.05
N THR A 48 -1.81 5.87 -20.79
CA THR A 48 -1.14 7.01 -20.15
C THR A 48 0.32 6.70 -19.86
N PHE A 49 0.61 5.52 -19.29
CA PHE A 49 1.94 5.19 -18.80
C PHE A 49 2.77 4.34 -19.76
N LYS A 50 2.12 3.69 -20.74
CA LYS A 50 2.75 2.87 -21.78
C LYS A 50 3.82 1.96 -21.17
N PRO A 51 3.43 1.07 -20.24
CA PRO A 51 4.38 0.34 -19.44
C PRO A 51 5.33 -0.46 -20.34
N SER A 52 6.62 -0.45 -19.99
CA SER A 52 7.64 -1.05 -20.84
C SER A 52 7.52 -2.57 -20.88
N LYS A 53 7.98 -3.16 -22.00
CA LYS A 53 8.23 -4.60 -22.06
C LYS A 53 9.20 -5.00 -20.95
N ASN A 54 8.96 -6.15 -20.36
CA ASN A 54 9.75 -6.70 -19.27
C ASN A 54 9.83 -8.23 -19.41
N ILE A 55 10.67 -8.87 -18.59
CA ILE A 55 10.90 -10.32 -18.64
C ILE A 55 10.04 -11.11 -17.65
N PHE A 56 9.33 -10.41 -16.76
CA PHE A 56 8.61 -11.03 -15.64
C PHE A 56 7.19 -11.43 -16.02
N PHE A 57 6.47 -10.55 -16.72
CA PHE A 57 5.06 -10.76 -17.02
C PHE A 57 4.64 -10.00 -18.28
N ASP A 58 3.55 -10.46 -18.88
CA ASP A 58 2.91 -9.78 -20.01
C ASP A 58 1.91 -8.74 -19.50
N TRP A 59 1.80 -7.62 -20.21
CA TRP A 59 0.74 -6.65 -19.97
C TRP A 59 -0.47 -6.97 -20.83
N ASP A 60 -1.67 -6.88 -20.24
CA ASP A 60 -2.93 -6.82 -20.97
C ASP A 60 -3.81 -5.73 -20.34
N THR A 61 -5.01 -5.55 -20.87
CA THR A 61 -5.91 -4.47 -20.46
C THR A 61 -7.32 -4.97 -20.19
N ILE A 62 -7.94 -4.40 -19.16
CA ILE A 62 -9.40 -4.36 -18.97
C ILE A 62 -9.87 -2.91 -19.07
N SER A 63 -11.17 -2.67 -19.21
CA SER A 63 -11.72 -1.30 -19.20
C SER A 63 -12.45 -1.04 -17.89
N ASP A 64 -12.21 0.12 -17.28
CA ASP A 64 -13.04 0.64 -16.19
C ASP A 64 -14.26 1.43 -16.69
N GLY A 65 -14.45 1.51 -18.00
CA GLY A 65 -15.50 2.28 -18.66
C GLY A 65 -15.14 3.73 -18.97
N PHE A 66 -13.91 4.17 -18.64
CA PHE A 66 -13.41 5.54 -18.81
C PHE A 66 -11.99 5.56 -19.40
N ASP A 67 -11.86 5.02 -20.61
CA ASP A 67 -10.55 4.68 -21.19
C ASP A 67 -9.68 5.88 -21.62
N GLU A 68 -10.23 7.10 -21.78
CA GLU A 68 -9.47 8.27 -22.27
C GLU A 68 -8.89 9.14 -21.13
N GLY A 69 -9.65 9.35 -20.07
CA GLY A 69 -9.39 10.27 -18.95
C GLY A 69 -9.50 9.63 -17.57
N GLY A 70 -9.82 8.33 -17.51
CA GLY A 70 -9.90 7.55 -16.28
C GLY A 70 -10.97 8.08 -15.34
N PHE A 71 -10.71 8.00 -14.03
CA PHE A 71 -11.62 8.48 -12.99
C PHE A 71 -12.13 9.92 -13.21
N ALA A 72 -11.33 10.80 -13.84
CA ALA A 72 -11.70 12.20 -14.05
C ALA A 72 -12.84 12.41 -15.05
N GLU A 73 -13.19 11.40 -15.86
CA GLU A 73 -14.36 11.42 -16.73
C GLU A 73 -15.68 11.12 -16.00
N ALA A 74 -15.61 10.42 -14.87
CA ALA A 74 -16.79 10.06 -14.11
C ALA A 74 -17.39 11.29 -13.43
N ASN A 75 -18.72 11.42 -13.46
CA ASN A 75 -19.40 12.53 -12.78
C ASN A 75 -19.41 12.36 -11.26
N SER A 76 -19.23 11.14 -10.77
CA SER A 76 -19.20 10.82 -9.35
C SER A 76 -18.42 9.54 -9.06
N ILE A 77 -18.07 9.34 -7.78
CA ILE A 77 -17.45 8.09 -7.32
C ILE A 77 -18.40 6.90 -7.54
N ASP A 78 -19.71 7.07 -7.29
CA ASP A 78 -20.71 6.02 -7.49
C ASP A 78 -20.74 5.54 -8.95
N GLU A 79 -20.83 6.49 -9.89
CA GLU A 79 -20.80 6.18 -11.32
C GLU A 79 -19.52 5.41 -11.70
N TYR A 80 -18.37 5.85 -11.18
CA TYR A 80 -17.10 5.17 -11.43
C TYR A 80 -17.13 3.71 -10.95
N LEU A 81 -17.55 3.48 -9.70
CA LEU A 81 -17.59 2.16 -9.08
C LEU A 81 -18.58 1.21 -9.79
N VAL A 82 -19.74 1.71 -10.20
CA VAL A 82 -20.71 0.92 -10.99
C VAL A 82 -20.16 0.58 -12.38
N ARG A 83 -19.48 1.52 -13.04
CA ARG A 83 -18.90 1.32 -14.37
C ARG A 83 -17.73 0.35 -14.35
N ILE A 84 -16.79 0.49 -13.43
CA ILE A 84 -15.66 -0.45 -13.32
C ILE A 84 -16.15 -1.86 -13.00
N GLN A 85 -17.21 -2.02 -12.20
CA GLN A 85 -17.82 -3.33 -11.97
C GLN A 85 -18.45 -3.90 -13.25
N THR A 86 -19.33 -3.14 -13.91
CA THR A 86 -20.09 -3.65 -15.06
C THR A 86 -19.24 -3.84 -16.33
N ILE A 87 -18.45 -2.83 -16.69
CA ILE A 87 -17.58 -2.86 -17.88
C ILE A 87 -16.31 -3.69 -17.59
N GLY A 88 -15.76 -3.59 -16.39
CA GLY A 88 -14.61 -4.38 -15.98
C GLY A 88 -14.91 -5.87 -15.96
N ALA A 89 -16.05 -6.30 -15.39
CA ALA A 89 -16.45 -7.71 -15.42
C ALA A 89 -16.61 -8.24 -16.85
N ARG A 90 -17.23 -7.47 -17.75
CA ARG A 90 -17.38 -7.84 -19.17
C ARG A 90 -16.03 -7.97 -19.87
N THR A 91 -15.16 -6.96 -19.74
CA THR A 91 -13.86 -6.98 -20.42
C THR A 91 -12.88 -8.00 -19.83
N LEU A 92 -13.00 -8.30 -18.53
CA LEU A 92 -12.30 -9.41 -17.89
C LEU A 92 -12.76 -10.77 -18.44
N THR A 93 -14.07 -10.95 -18.61
CA THR A 93 -14.66 -12.15 -19.23
C THR A 93 -14.09 -12.35 -20.64
N ASP A 94 -14.06 -11.29 -21.46
CA ASP A 94 -13.50 -11.32 -22.80
C ASP A 94 -12.00 -11.67 -22.79
N LEU A 95 -11.23 -11.09 -21.86
CA LEU A 95 -9.80 -11.38 -21.67
C LEU A 95 -9.56 -12.86 -21.35
N ILE A 96 -10.30 -13.42 -20.38
CA ILE A 96 -10.17 -14.83 -20.01
C ILE A 96 -10.54 -15.75 -21.17
N HIS A 97 -11.61 -15.43 -21.91
CA HIS A 97 -11.98 -16.16 -23.13
C HIS A 97 -10.87 -16.17 -24.19
N ARG A 98 -10.21 -15.01 -24.44
CA ARG A 98 -9.07 -14.93 -25.37
C ARG A 98 -7.96 -15.88 -24.96
N HIS A 99 -7.57 -15.88 -23.69
CA HIS A 99 -6.53 -16.78 -23.17
C HIS A 99 -6.92 -18.25 -23.21
N LYS A 100 -8.18 -18.60 -22.96
CA LYS A 100 -8.69 -19.97 -23.02
C LYS A 100 -8.48 -20.61 -24.40
N THR A 101 -8.56 -19.82 -25.46
CA THR A 101 -8.31 -20.27 -26.85
C THR A 101 -6.84 -20.24 -27.28
N SER A 102 -5.95 -19.72 -26.41
CA SER A 102 -4.52 -19.59 -26.68
C SER A 102 -3.71 -20.80 -26.19
N SER A 103 -2.40 -20.81 -26.44
CA SER A 103 -1.47 -21.80 -25.88
C SER A 103 -1.20 -21.62 -24.37
N ARG A 104 -1.70 -20.54 -23.75
CA ARG A 104 -1.47 -20.17 -22.34
C ARG A 104 -2.79 -19.83 -21.64
N PRO A 105 -3.68 -20.83 -21.39
CA PRO A 105 -4.92 -20.61 -20.65
C PRO A 105 -4.62 -20.10 -19.23
N ILE A 106 -5.52 -19.29 -18.68
CA ILE A 106 -5.41 -18.78 -17.30
C ILE A 106 -5.88 -19.87 -16.33
N HIS A 107 -5.10 -20.10 -15.27
CA HIS A 107 -5.37 -21.11 -14.24
C HIS A 107 -5.66 -20.50 -12.86
N GLY A 108 -5.26 -19.24 -12.65
CA GLY A 108 -5.59 -18.48 -11.46
C GLY A 108 -5.81 -16.99 -11.75
N VAL A 109 -6.66 -16.34 -10.96
CA VAL A 109 -6.89 -14.90 -10.95
C VAL A 109 -6.55 -14.37 -9.56
N VAL A 110 -5.62 -13.41 -9.49
CA VAL A 110 -5.36 -12.62 -8.28
C VAL A 110 -5.93 -11.22 -8.53
N TYR A 111 -7.00 -10.85 -7.82
CA TYR A 111 -7.67 -9.57 -8.01
C TYR A 111 -7.60 -8.72 -6.74
N ASP A 112 -7.53 -7.41 -6.90
CA ASP A 112 -7.58 -6.47 -5.77
C ASP A 112 -8.92 -6.58 -5.02
N SER A 113 -8.88 -6.58 -3.69
CA SER A 113 -10.08 -6.74 -2.85
C SER A 113 -11.15 -5.66 -3.07
N PHE A 114 -10.79 -4.49 -3.63
CA PHE A 114 -11.75 -3.45 -4.02
C PHE A 114 -12.61 -3.82 -5.23
N MET A 115 -12.32 -4.93 -5.91
CA MET A 115 -13.08 -5.43 -7.06
C MET A 115 -13.68 -6.81 -6.77
N PRO A 116 -14.57 -6.94 -5.77
CA PRO A 116 -15.12 -8.24 -5.36
C PRO A 116 -15.77 -9.00 -6.53
N TRP A 117 -16.39 -8.29 -7.48
CA TRP A 117 -17.01 -8.85 -8.68
C TRP A 117 -16.08 -9.72 -9.56
N ALA A 118 -14.76 -9.60 -9.42
CA ALA A 118 -13.82 -10.39 -10.20
C ALA A 118 -13.85 -11.89 -9.83
N VAL A 119 -14.29 -12.25 -8.62
CA VAL A 119 -14.43 -13.66 -8.23
C VAL A 119 -15.50 -14.38 -9.05
N ASP A 120 -16.62 -13.70 -9.33
CA ASP A 120 -17.74 -14.27 -10.07
C ASP A 120 -17.28 -14.64 -11.49
N VAL A 121 -16.54 -13.71 -12.12
CA VAL A 121 -15.95 -13.93 -13.44
C VAL A 121 -14.94 -15.09 -13.41
N ALA A 122 -14.08 -15.19 -12.40
CA ALA A 122 -13.13 -16.31 -12.32
C ALA A 122 -13.85 -17.66 -12.16
N LYS A 123 -14.91 -17.70 -11.33
CA LYS A 123 -15.71 -18.89 -11.06
C LYS A 123 -16.48 -19.41 -12.26
N ASP A 124 -17.03 -18.52 -13.08
CA ASP A 124 -17.73 -18.89 -14.32
C ASP A 124 -16.83 -19.70 -15.29
N PHE A 125 -15.52 -19.60 -15.13
CA PHE A 125 -14.53 -20.33 -15.91
C PHE A 125 -13.86 -21.49 -15.15
N GLY A 126 -14.26 -21.74 -13.89
CA GLY A 126 -13.64 -22.75 -13.03
C GLY A 126 -12.22 -22.41 -12.57
N ILE A 127 -11.80 -21.15 -12.71
CA ILE A 127 -10.44 -20.69 -12.44
C ILE A 127 -10.25 -20.46 -10.94
N MET A 128 -9.06 -20.73 -10.39
CA MET A 128 -8.73 -20.38 -9.01
C MET A 128 -8.82 -18.87 -8.80
N ALA A 129 -9.45 -18.41 -7.73
CA ALA A 129 -9.56 -17.00 -7.40
C ALA A 129 -8.92 -16.71 -6.05
N ALA A 130 -8.03 -15.72 -6.03
CA ALA A 130 -7.46 -15.17 -4.80
C ALA A 130 -7.70 -13.66 -4.76
N THR A 131 -8.24 -13.18 -3.65
CA THR A 131 -8.40 -11.74 -3.42
C THR A 131 -7.15 -11.18 -2.75
N PHE A 132 -6.73 -9.98 -3.13
CA PHE A 132 -5.51 -9.33 -2.64
C PHE A 132 -5.85 -8.04 -1.90
N PHE A 133 -5.64 -8.05 -0.59
CA PHE A 133 -5.80 -6.91 0.29
C PHE A 133 -4.50 -6.09 0.37
N THR A 134 -4.60 -4.82 -0.02
CA THR A 134 -3.50 -3.84 0.01
C THR A 134 -3.45 -3.04 1.32
N GLN A 135 -4.22 -3.46 2.32
CA GLN A 135 -4.30 -2.90 3.68
C GLN A 135 -3.83 -3.94 4.71
N PRO A 136 -3.40 -3.52 5.93
CA PRO A 136 -2.87 -4.44 6.95
C PRO A 136 -3.94 -5.33 7.57
N CYS A 137 -3.50 -6.38 8.29
CA CYS A 137 -4.38 -7.32 8.96
C CYS A 137 -5.32 -6.62 9.96
N SER A 138 -4.79 -5.67 10.73
CA SER A 138 -5.58 -4.91 11.72
C SER A 138 -6.76 -4.17 11.10
N VAL A 139 -6.53 -3.44 10.01
CA VAL A 139 -7.55 -2.68 9.29
C VAL A 139 -8.58 -3.61 8.65
N ASN A 140 -8.11 -4.67 8.00
CA ASN A 140 -8.94 -5.69 7.38
C ASN A 140 -9.87 -6.35 8.41
N LEU A 141 -9.36 -6.66 9.60
CA LEU A 141 -10.14 -7.22 10.70
C LEU A 141 -11.24 -6.27 11.19
N ILE A 142 -10.95 -4.96 11.31
CA ILE A 142 -11.96 -3.95 11.68
C ILE A 142 -13.10 -3.92 10.65
N TYR A 143 -12.76 -3.86 9.35
CA TYR A 143 -13.77 -3.87 8.29
C TYR A 143 -14.58 -5.16 8.27
N TYR A 144 -13.94 -6.31 8.44
CA TYR A 144 -14.62 -7.60 8.51
C TYR A 144 -15.61 -7.65 9.68
N CYS A 145 -15.17 -7.28 10.89
CA CYS A 145 -16.04 -7.29 12.06
C CYS A 145 -17.24 -6.37 11.88
N PHE A 146 -17.08 -5.22 11.24
CA PHE A 146 -18.21 -4.34 10.93
C PHE A 146 -19.14 -4.95 9.87
N HIS A 147 -18.58 -5.51 8.79
CA HIS A 147 -19.34 -6.15 7.73
C HIS A 147 -20.24 -7.30 8.25
N GLU A 148 -19.72 -8.15 9.14
CA GLU A 148 -20.46 -9.26 9.73
C GLU A 148 -21.32 -8.86 10.94
N GLY A 149 -21.40 -7.55 11.27
CA GLY A 149 -22.21 -7.04 12.38
C GLY A 149 -21.66 -7.38 13.78
N LEU A 150 -20.41 -7.82 13.88
CA LEU A 150 -19.68 -8.02 15.14
C LEU A 150 -19.24 -6.70 15.77
N LEU A 151 -19.17 -5.64 14.97
CA LEU A 151 -18.95 -4.25 15.37
C LEU A 151 -20.10 -3.38 14.82
N SER A 152 -20.63 -2.47 15.63
CA SER A 152 -21.69 -1.55 15.21
C SER A 152 -21.41 -0.12 15.67
N LEU A 153 -21.98 0.86 14.96
CA LEU A 153 -21.98 2.27 15.36
C LEU A 153 -23.24 2.59 16.20
N PRO A 154 -23.15 3.43 17.26
CA PRO A 154 -21.91 3.99 17.82
C PRO A 154 -21.06 2.90 18.50
N ILE A 155 -19.74 3.05 18.45
CA ILE A 155 -18.82 2.11 19.10
C ILE A 155 -18.89 2.36 20.61
N LEU A 156 -19.39 1.38 21.35
CA LEU A 156 -19.47 1.42 22.81
C LEU A 156 -18.16 0.92 23.42
N GLU A 157 -17.86 1.32 24.67
CA GLU A 157 -16.60 0.97 25.36
C GLU A 157 -16.34 -0.55 25.46
N ASP A 158 -17.40 -1.37 25.41
CA ASP A 158 -17.31 -2.84 25.46
C ASP A 158 -17.06 -3.50 24.08
N ASN A 159 -16.97 -2.74 22.98
CA ASN A 159 -16.80 -3.27 21.62
C ASN A 159 -15.34 -3.62 21.29
N SER A 160 -14.63 -4.31 22.19
CA SER A 160 -13.27 -4.78 21.92
C SER A 160 -13.29 -5.86 20.85
N ILE A 161 -12.52 -5.67 19.78
CA ILE A 161 -12.35 -6.68 18.71
C ILE A 161 -11.22 -7.62 19.13
N ALA A 162 -11.48 -8.92 19.11
CA ALA A 162 -10.45 -9.92 19.39
C ALA A 162 -9.24 -9.73 18.44
N GLY A 163 -8.03 -9.94 18.95
CA GLY A 163 -6.80 -9.76 18.19
C GLY A 163 -6.26 -8.32 18.15
N LEU A 164 -7.13 -7.30 18.16
CA LEU A 164 -6.70 -5.90 18.15
C LEU A 164 -6.21 -5.41 19.52
N PRO A 165 -5.24 -4.49 19.57
CA PRO A 165 -4.97 -3.72 20.78
C PRO A 165 -6.16 -2.80 21.11
N PRO A 166 -6.25 -2.26 22.34
CA PRO A 166 -7.20 -1.21 22.65
C PRO A 166 -7.07 -0.07 21.64
N ILE A 167 -8.19 0.25 20.98
CA ILE A 167 -8.28 1.17 19.87
C ILE A 167 -9.53 2.03 20.03
N ARG A 168 -9.36 3.35 19.95
CA ARG A 168 -10.48 4.31 20.01
C ARG A 168 -11.06 4.55 18.63
N VAL A 169 -12.26 5.11 18.55
CA VAL A 169 -12.96 5.36 17.27
C VAL A 169 -12.13 6.23 16.33
N GLU A 170 -11.50 7.26 16.86
CA GLU A 170 -10.60 8.17 16.13
C GLU A 170 -9.30 7.51 15.66
N GLU A 171 -9.03 6.28 16.08
CA GLU A 171 -7.86 5.47 15.72
C GLU A 171 -8.23 4.32 14.78
N MET A 172 -9.53 4.04 14.62
CA MET A 172 -10.04 3.16 13.57
C MET A 172 -9.98 3.86 12.21
N PRO A 173 -10.28 3.16 11.09
CA PRO A 173 -10.35 3.84 9.81
C PRO A 173 -11.29 5.04 9.85
N SER A 174 -10.95 6.12 9.12
CA SER A 174 -11.64 7.41 9.27
C SER A 174 -13.14 7.36 8.99
N PHE A 175 -13.61 6.34 8.26
CA PHE A 175 -15.01 6.09 7.99
C PHE A 175 -15.82 5.76 9.27
N PHE A 176 -15.19 5.29 10.34
CA PHE A 176 -15.88 5.04 11.61
C PHE A 176 -16.07 6.31 12.43
N SER A 177 -15.11 7.24 12.36
CA SER A 177 -15.21 8.54 13.03
C SER A 177 -16.08 9.55 12.26
N ALA A 178 -16.18 9.40 10.93
CA ALA A 178 -16.93 10.31 10.06
C ALA A 178 -17.52 9.55 8.85
N PRO A 179 -18.50 8.65 9.07
CA PRO A 179 -19.06 7.78 8.02
C PRO A 179 -19.71 8.57 6.87
N GLU A 180 -20.24 9.75 7.15
CA GLU A 180 -20.90 10.62 6.18
C GLU A 180 -19.94 11.32 5.21
N CYS A 181 -18.65 11.39 5.51
CA CYS A 181 -17.70 12.12 4.66
C CYS A 181 -17.38 11.40 3.34
N TYR A 182 -17.43 10.07 3.32
CA TYR A 182 -17.06 9.26 2.15
C TYR A 182 -17.90 7.97 2.04
N PRO A 183 -19.24 8.08 1.90
CA PRO A 183 -20.13 6.91 1.96
C PRO A 183 -19.80 5.85 0.91
N ASN A 184 -19.51 6.24 -0.32
CA ASN A 184 -19.21 5.29 -1.41
C ASN A 184 -17.89 4.54 -1.19
N TYR A 185 -16.87 5.21 -0.64
CA TYR A 185 -15.61 4.52 -0.31
C TYR A 185 -15.75 3.66 0.94
N PHE A 186 -16.60 4.06 1.89
CA PHE A 186 -16.89 3.22 3.04
C PHE A 186 -17.60 1.93 2.61
N GLU A 187 -18.61 2.03 1.75
CA GLU A 187 -19.26 0.87 1.14
C GLU A 187 -18.28 0.01 0.35
N LEU A 188 -17.39 0.62 -0.45
CA LEU A 188 -16.34 -0.10 -1.19
C LEU A 188 -15.47 -0.96 -0.26
N VAL A 189 -14.95 -0.39 0.83
CA VAL A 189 -14.06 -1.14 1.75
C VAL A 189 -14.79 -2.21 2.53
N LEU A 190 -16.09 -2.06 2.79
CA LEU A 190 -16.90 -3.11 3.41
C LEU A 190 -17.24 -4.23 2.41
N ASN A 191 -17.50 -3.89 1.15
CA ASN A 191 -17.85 -4.84 0.10
C ASN A 191 -16.68 -5.76 -0.29
N GLN A 192 -15.45 -5.44 0.10
CA GLN A 192 -14.30 -6.36 0.01
C GLN A 192 -14.59 -7.73 0.64
N TRP A 193 -15.45 -7.78 1.66
CA TRP A 193 -15.77 -9.00 2.42
C TRP A 193 -16.98 -9.77 1.89
N SER A 194 -17.77 -9.15 1.00
CA SER A 194 -19.05 -9.67 0.52
C SER A 194 -19.00 -11.08 -0.07
N ASN A 195 -17.86 -11.47 -0.63
CA ASN A 195 -17.65 -12.75 -1.29
C ASN A 195 -16.33 -13.43 -0.90
N THR A 196 -15.78 -13.11 0.26
CA THR A 196 -14.53 -13.76 0.74
C THR A 196 -14.70 -15.25 1.06
N LYS A 197 -15.94 -15.72 1.25
CA LYS A 197 -16.27 -17.14 1.39
C LYS A 197 -16.20 -17.90 0.05
N GLU A 198 -16.02 -17.18 -1.05
CA GLU A 198 -16.06 -17.69 -2.41
C GLU A 198 -14.69 -17.85 -3.05
N VAL A 199 -13.65 -17.26 -2.47
CA VAL A 199 -12.27 -17.35 -2.97
C VAL A 199 -11.55 -18.60 -2.46
N ASP A 200 -10.55 -19.05 -3.20
CA ASP A 200 -9.62 -20.09 -2.75
C ASP A 200 -8.65 -19.55 -1.69
N TRP A 201 -8.24 -18.28 -1.81
CA TRP A 201 -7.29 -17.62 -0.89
C TRP A 201 -7.59 -16.13 -0.67
N ILE A 202 -7.38 -15.67 0.56
CA ILE A 202 -7.34 -14.25 0.93
C ILE A 202 -5.87 -13.88 1.14
N LEU A 203 -5.31 -13.07 0.25
CA LEU A 203 -3.92 -12.63 0.30
C LEU A 203 -3.87 -11.26 0.96
N VAL A 204 -3.04 -11.09 1.98
CA VAL A 204 -2.84 -9.80 2.65
C VAL A 204 -1.40 -9.37 2.43
N ASN A 205 -1.20 -8.16 1.88
CA ASN A 205 0.12 -7.55 1.79
C ASN A 205 0.59 -7.07 3.17
N SER A 206 0.82 -8.01 4.09
CA SER A 206 1.38 -7.77 5.41
C SER A 206 2.36 -8.90 5.75
N ILE A 207 3.12 -8.72 6.82
CA ILE A 207 4.04 -9.72 7.37
C ILE A 207 3.42 -10.25 8.65
N TYR A 208 3.31 -11.58 8.79
CA TYR A 208 2.71 -12.21 9.98
C TYR A 208 3.32 -11.69 11.28
N GLU A 209 4.64 -11.56 11.34
CA GLU A 209 5.37 -11.09 12.51
C GLU A 209 5.02 -9.65 12.92
N PHE A 210 4.46 -8.83 12.03
CA PHE A 210 4.07 -7.44 12.32
C PHE A 210 2.74 -7.35 13.06
N GLU A 211 1.83 -8.29 12.80
CA GLU A 211 0.45 -8.30 13.30
C GLU A 211 -0.03 -9.75 13.56
N PRO A 212 0.65 -10.53 14.40
CA PRO A 212 0.41 -11.97 14.50
C PRO A 212 -0.98 -12.29 15.05
N LYS A 213 -1.46 -11.49 16.01
CA LYS A 213 -2.78 -11.71 16.62
C LYS A 213 -3.90 -11.41 15.63
N GLU A 214 -3.76 -10.34 14.88
CA GLU A 214 -4.72 -9.90 13.88
C GLU A 214 -4.75 -10.87 12.69
N ALA A 215 -3.57 -11.35 12.26
CA ALA A 215 -3.46 -12.39 11.24
C ALA A 215 -4.12 -13.70 11.69
N ASP A 216 -3.88 -14.14 12.94
CA ASP A 216 -4.51 -15.34 13.51
C ASP A 216 -6.03 -15.22 13.60
N GLU A 217 -6.57 -14.06 13.98
CA GLU A 217 -8.02 -13.84 13.98
C GLU A 217 -8.60 -13.85 12.57
N LEU A 218 -7.97 -13.16 11.60
CA LEU A 218 -8.41 -13.18 10.20
C LEU A 218 -8.40 -14.60 9.60
N ALA A 219 -7.43 -15.43 9.97
CA ALA A 219 -7.34 -16.81 9.49
C ALA A 219 -8.48 -17.71 10.01
N LYS A 220 -9.23 -17.30 11.04
CA LYS A 220 -10.43 -18.03 11.50
C LYS A 220 -11.64 -17.81 10.58
N PHE A 221 -11.64 -16.73 9.80
CA PHE A 221 -12.77 -16.31 8.99
C PHE A 221 -12.64 -16.71 7.51
N GLY A 222 -11.45 -17.14 7.09
CA GLY A 222 -11.20 -17.59 5.72
C GLY A 222 -9.76 -18.07 5.51
N PRO A 223 -9.45 -18.60 4.31
CA PRO A 223 -8.11 -19.08 3.95
C PRO A 223 -7.14 -17.89 3.76
N THR A 224 -6.73 -17.26 4.85
CA THR A 224 -5.94 -16.03 4.84
C THR A 224 -4.44 -16.30 4.87
N LEU A 225 -3.69 -15.64 3.98
CA LEU A 225 -2.24 -15.74 3.83
C LEU A 225 -1.61 -14.33 3.85
N THR A 226 -0.74 -14.07 4.82
CA THR A 226 0.13 -12.89 4.80
C THR A 226 1.29 -13.12 3.85
N ILE A 227 1.35 -12.38 2.74
CA ILE A 227 2.33 -12.60 1.65
C ILE A 227 3.30 -11.43 1.47
N GLY A 228 3.19 -10.40 2.32
CA GLY A 228 4.01 -9.20 2.23
C GLY A 228 5.43 -9.39 2.78
N PRO A 229 6.29 -8.38 2.65
CA PRO A 229 6.05 -7.10 2.02
C PRO A 229 6.26 -7.18 0.50
N THR A 230 5.42 -6.50 -0.28
CA THR A 230 5.62 -6.32 -1.73
C THR A 230 6.55 -5.13 -2.04
N ILE A 231 7.75 -5.15 -1.47
CA ILE A 231 8.82 -4.16 -1.68
C ILE A 231 9.81 -4.76 -2.70
N PRO A 232 10.42 -3.97 -3.61
CA PRO A 232 11.43 -4.49 -4.53
C PRO A 232 12.55 -5.26 -3.80
N SER A 233 12.92 -6.43 -4.32
CA SER A 233 13.79 -7.38 -3.62
C SER A 233 15.18 -6.82 -3.31
N PHE A 234 15.67 -5.86 -4.11
CA PHE A 234 16.92 -5.16 -3.84
C PHE A 234 16.98 -4.56 -2.42
N TYR A 235 15.86 -4.07 -1.90
CA TYR A 235 15.81 -3.42 -0.59
C TYR A 235 15.64 -4.40 0.58
N ILE A 236 15.28 -5.64 0.29
CA ILE A 236 15.02 -6.67 1.30
C ILE A 236 16.16 -7.70 1.27
N ASP A 237 16.16 -8.61 0.31
CA ASP A 237 17.04 -9.79 0.30
C ASP A 237 18.16 -9.74 -0.75
N ASN A 238 18.25 -8.65 -1.53
CA ASN A 238 19.23 -8.46 -2.61
C ASN A 238 19.22 -9.59 -3.65
N HIS A 239 18.12 -10.35 -3.79
CA HIS A 239 18.03 -11.46 -4.74
C HIS A 239 18.08 -11.01 -6.21
N ASP A 240 17.55 -9.81 -6.51
CA ASP A 240 17.59 -9.22 -7.85
C ASP A 240 18.20 -7.82 -7.80
N ILE A 241 19.33 -7.65 -8.48
CA ILE A 241 20.08 -6.38 -8.58
C ILE A 241 19.34 -5.37 -9.48
N ASP A 242 18.42 -5.83 -10.32
CA ASP A 242 17.68 -5.00 -11.27
C ASP A 242 16.29 -4.57 -10.73
N ASP A 243 15.78 -5.22 -9.68
CA ASP A 243 14.53 -4.83 -8.99
C ASP A 243 14.77 -3.73 -7.94
N LYS A 244 15.22 -2.56 -8.42
CA LYS A 244 15.56 -1.37 -7.60
C LYS A 244 14.45 -0.34 -7.51
N LYS A 245 13.33 -0.54 -8.21
CA LYS A 245 12.23 0.43 -8.28
C LYS A 245 10.92 -0.26 -8.60
N TYR A 246 9.82 0.40 -8.23
CA TYR A 246 8.51 0.04 -8.73
C TYR A 246 8.48 0.17 -10.28
N MET A 247 7.78 -0.75 -10.95
CA MET A 247 7.73 -0.75 -12.42
C MET A 247 6.77 0.27 -13.00
N LEU A 248 5.81 0.73 -12.22
CA LEU A 248 4.76 1.62 -12.69
C LEU A 248 4.60 2.76 -11.69
N ASP A 249 5.10 3.93 -12.08
CA ASP A 249 4.90 5.17 -11.35
C ASP A 249 3.92 6.04 -12.14
N LEU A 250 2.75 6.32 -11.53
CA LEU A 250 1.75 7.23 -12.06
C LEU A 250 2.23 8.69 -12.06
N PHE A 251 3.30 8.96 -11.33
CA PHE A 251 3.92 10.27 -11.19
C PHE A 251 5.35 10.19 -11.72
N LYS A 252 5.65 11.03 -12.71
CA LYS A 252 6.96 11.04 -13.35
C LYS A 252 8.01 11.60 -12.41
N ILE A 253 9.15 10.92 -12.34
CA ILE A 253 10.37 11.43 -11.71
C ILE A 253 11.29 11.87 -12.84
N GLU A 254 11.59 13.16 -12.90
CA GLU A 254 12.56 13.66 -13.86
C GLU A 254 13.97 13.13 -13.50
N PRO A 255 14.75 12.62 -14.47
CA PRO A 255 16.09 12.05 -14.18
C PRO A 255 17.04 13.03 -13.48
N GLU A 256 16.91 14.32 -13.77
CA GLU A 256 17.66 15.40 -13.12
C GLU A 256 17.26 15.55 -11.65
N GLU A 257 15.96 15.52 -11.34
CA GLU A 257 15.43 15.59 -9.98
C GLU A 257 15.87 14.37 -9.14
N ALA A 258 15.84 13.17 -9.72
CA ALA A 258 16.36 11.96 -9.07
C ALA A 258 17.87 12.07 -8.76
N SER A 259 18.65 12.57 -9.70
CA SER A 259 20.10 12.72 -9.55
C SER A 259 20.46 13.80 -8.52
N LEU A 260 19.75 14.93 -8.54
CA LEU A 260 19.88 15.99 -7.55
C LEU A 260 19.55 15.49 -6.14
N THR A 261 18.47 14.71 -6.01
CA THR A 261 18.04 14.13 -4.72
C THR A 261 19.14 13.27 -4.10
N ARG A 262 19.73 12.36 -4.88
CA ARG A 262 20.89 11.54 -4.45
C ARG A 262 22.05 12.41 -3.99
N MET A 263 22.52 13.30 -4.85
CA MET A 263 23.66 14.17 -4.55
C MET A 263 23.42 15.03 -3.31
N TRP A 264 22.19 15.51 -3.12
CA TRP A 264 21.84 16.30 -1.96
C TRP A 264 21.88 15.47 -0.68
N LEU A 265 21.37 14.24 -0.68
CA LEU A 265 21.38 13.31 0.46
C LEU A 265 22.80 12.89 0.86
N ASP A 266 23.64 12.54 -0.11
CA ASP A 266 25.01 12.05 0.13
C ASP A 266 25.91 13.07 0.84
N ASN A 267 25.53 14.36 0.78
CA ASN A 267 26.23 15.45 1.45
C ASN A 267 25.64 15.82 2.83
N LYS A 268 24.72 15.01 3.38
CA LYS A 268 24.13 15.26 4.71
C LYS A 268 24.66 14.28 5.76
N PRO A 269 24.77 14.70 7.04
CA PRO A 269 25.12 13.80 8.12
C PRO A 269 24.13 12.64 8.25
N LYS A 270 24.61 11.48 8.70
CA LYS A 270 23.76 10.30 8.93
C LYS A 270 22.63 10.62 9.91
N GLY A 271 21.42 10.18 9.59
CA GLY A 271 20.23 10.35 10.42
C GLY A 271 19.82 11.80 10.68
N SER A 272 20.21 12.75 9.83
CA SER A 272 19.94 14.18 10.02
C SER A 272 18.81 14.74 9.16
N VAL A 273 18.34 13.97 8.18
CA VAL A 273 17.33 14.36 7.20
C VAL A 273 15.96 13.80 7.58
N ILE A 274 14.94 14.65 7.50
CA ILE A 274 13.53 14.26 7.58
C ILE A 274 13.04 14.07 6.14
N TYR A 275 12.57 12.89 5.81
CA TYR A 275 11.83 12.71 4.56
C TYR A 275 10.34 12.95 4.82
N VAL A 276 9.67 13.75 3.99
CA VAL A 276 8.26 14.14 4.17
C VAL A 276 7.48 13.78 2.91
N SER A 277 6.48 12.90 3.04
CA SER A 277 5.61 12.48 1.93
C SER A 277 4.20 12.09 2.39
N PHE A 278 3.19 12.66 1.72
CA PHE A 278 1.78 12.40 1.98
C PHE A 278 1.14 11.51 0.90
N GLY A 279 1.96 10.76 0.15
CA GLY A 279 1.50 9.80 -0.84
C GLY A 279 0.86 10.44 -2.08
N SER A 280 0.15 9.61 -2.85
CA SER A 280 -0.41 9.98 -4.16
C SER A 280 -1.76 10.70 -4.08
N MET A 281 -2.51 10.53 -2.97
CA MET A 281 -3.92 10.95 -2.90
C MET A 281 -4.23 11.99 -1.82
N ALA A 282 -3.43 12.10 -0.76
CA ALA A 282 -3.77 13.03 0.33
C ALA A 282 -3.70 14.48 -0.14
N ASN A 283 -4.70 15.28 0.21
CA ASN A 283 -4.85 16.69 -0.15
C ASN A 283 -4.87 17.53 1.11
N LEU A 284 -3.79 18.27 1.38
CA LEU A 284 -3.72 19.15 2.54
C LEU A 284 -4.32 20.51 2.17
N ASN A 285 -5.11 21.10 3.07
CA ASN A 285 -5.61 22.46 2.86
C ASN A 285 -4.49 23.50 3.05
N ASN A 286 -4.73 24.75 2.59
CA ASN A 286 -3.72 25.83 2.63
C ASN A 286 -3.18 26.11 4.03
N THR A 287 -4.06 26.05 5.04
CA THR A 287 -3.69 26.24 6.44
C THR A 287 -2.72 25.16 6.90
N GLN A 288 -3.05 23.90 6.64
CA GLN A 288 -2.22 22.77 7.02
C GLN A 288 -0.87 22.74 6.30
N MET A 289 -0.85 23.12 5.01
CA MET A 289 0.40 23.29 4.25
C MET A 289 1.31 24.35 4.87
N THR A 290 0.73 25.47 5.34
CA THR A 290 1.46 26.57 5.97
C THR A 290 2.03 26.17 7.34
N GLU A 291 1.24 25.48 8.15
CA GLU A 291 1.66 24.97 9.46
C GLU A 291 2.78 23.93 9.31
N LEU A 292 2.66 23.02 8.33
CA LEU A 292 3.68 22.03 8.03
C LEU A 292 4.98 22.65 7.53
N ALA A 293 4.90 23.59 6.59
CA ALA A 293 6.05 24.34 6.10
C ALA A 293 6.79 25.05 7.26
N SER A 294 6.03 25.71 8.14
CA SER A 294 6.58 26.43 9.29
C SER A 294 7.19 25.48 10.32
N GLY A 295 6.50 24.37 10.64
CA GLY A 295 6.98 23.35 11.57
C GLY A 295 8.28 22.69 11.11
N LEU A 296 8.40 22.40 9.80
CA LEU A 296 9.61 21.85 9.20
C LEU A 296 10.79 22.83 9.29
N VAL A 297 10.60 24.09 8.91
CA VAL A 297 11.67 25.11 8.99
C VAL A 297 12.08 25.35 10.45
N GLU A 298 11.13 25.48 11.36
CA GLU A 298 11.41 25.72 12.78
C GLU A 298 11.99 24.49 13.51
N SER A 299 11.87 23.30 12.94
CA SER A 299 12.54 22.09 13.46
C SER A 299 14.06 22.19 13.37
N ASN A 300 14.58 23.02 12.46
CA ASN A 300 16.01 23.23 12.20
C ASN A 300 16.78 21.98 11.69
N HIS A 301 16.07 20.94 11.27
CA HIS A 301 16.64 19.78 10.59
C HIS A 301 16.72 19.98 9.07
N TYR A 302 17.54 19.16 8.41
CA TYR A 302 17.45 19.00 6.96
C TYR A 302 16.17 18.25 6.61
N PHE A 303 15.52 18.61 5.51
CA PHE A 303 14.35 17.86 5.06
C PHE A 303 14.26 17.76 3.54
N ILE A 304 13.67 16.67 3.08
CA ILE A 304 13.14 16.52 1.73
C ILE A 304 11.63 16.49 1.86
N TRP A 305 10.94 17.32 1.08
CA TRP A 305 9.47 17.32 1.08
C TRP A 305 8.93 17.15 -0.35
N VAL A 306 8.20 16.05 -0.54
CA VAL A 306 7.50 15.75 -1.79
C VAL A 306 6.16 16.48 -1.81
N ILE A 307 5.99 17.36 -2.80
CA ILE A 307 4.79 18.18 -3.02
C ILE A 307 4.37 18.04 -4.47
N ARG A 308 3.25 17.36 -4.69
CA ARG A 308 2.70 17.16 -6.03
C ARG A 308 2.39 18.51 -6.68
N GLU A 309 2.48 18.58 -8.01
CA GLU A 309 2.27 19.83 -8.74
C GLU A 309 0.91 20.48 -8.46
N SER A 310 -0.15 19.67 -8.30
CA SER A 310 -1.49 20.14 -7.94
C SER A 310 -1.59 20.76 -6.53
N GLU A 311 -0.64 20.48 -5.65
CA GLU A 311 -0.60 20.97 -4.27
C GLU A 311 0.33 22.19 -4.11
N LYS A 312 1.20 22.45 -5.10
CA LYS A 312 2.25 23.48 -5.03
C LYS A 312 1.71 24.89 -4.82
N ALA A 313 0.55 25.21 -5.42
CA ALA A 313 -0.10 26.51 -5.30
C ALA A 313 -0.59 26.84 -3.87
N LYS A 314 -0.63 25.84 -2.97
CA LYS A 314 -1.06 26.01 -1.57
C LYS A 314 0.06 26.49 -0.66
N LEU A 315 1.31 26.41 -1.13
CA LEU A 315 2.44 27.00 -0.43
C LEU A 315 2.56 28.50 -0.73
N PRO A 316 3.04 29.29 0.25
CA PRO A 316 3.44 30.67 -0.02
C PRO A 316 4.50 30.72 -1.13
N SER A 317 4.36 31.64 -2.09
CA SER A 317 5.32 31.80 -3.19
C SER A 317 6.73 32.17 -2.73
N SER A 318 6.87 32.71 -1.53
CA SER A 318 8.14 33.03 -0.87
C SER A 318 8.77 31.86 -0.13
N PHE A 319 8.15 30.67 -0.11
CA PHE A 319 8.67 29.51 0.61
C PHE A 319 9.91 28.94 -0.10
N ALA A 320 11.09 29.30 0.40
CA ALA A 320 12.39 28.85 -0.07
C ALA A 320 13.25 28.40 1.13
N PRO A 321 13.09 27.16 1.63
CA PRO A 321 13.78 26.71 2.84
C PRO A 321 15.28 26.48 2.59
N GLU A 322 16.15 27.04 3.43
CA GLU A 322 17.61 26.89 3.31
C GLU A 322 18.09 25.45 3.53
N LYS A 323 17.43 24.70 4.42
CA LYS A 323 17.73 23.30 4.77
C LYS A 323 16.80 22.29 4.09
N GLY A 324 15.91 22.76 3.21
CA GLY A 324 14.88 21.93 2.59
C GLY A 324 15.16 21.70 1.10
N LEU A 325 14.88 20.48 0.63
CA LEU A 325 14.77 20.17 -0.79
C LEU A 325 13.31 19.84 -1.11
N ILE A 326 12.70 20.60 -2.01
CA ILE A 326 11.30 20.40 -2.44
C ILE A 326 11.31 19.65 -3.77
N LEU A 327 10.58 18.54 -3.83
CA LEU A 327 10.49 17.65 -4.97
C LEU A 327 9.04 17.52 -5.43
N GLN A 328 8.79 17.33 -6.73
CA GLN A 328 7.43 17.02 -7.21
C GLN A 328 7.07 15.56 -6.93
N TRP A 329 8.05 14.68 -7.13
CA TRP A 329 7.94 13.26 -6.83
C TRP A 329 9.31 12.70 -6.43
N SER A 330 9.36 11.51 -5.84
CA SER A 330 10.64 10.93 -5.41
C SER A 330 10.67 9.42 -5.57
N SER A 331 11.86 8.88 -5.79
CA SER A 331 12.15 7.46 -5.60
C SER A 331 12.14 7.17 -4.09
N GLN A 332 10.95 6.99 -3.51
CA GLN A 332 10.75 6.95 -2.05
C GLN A 332 11.62 5.88 -1.37
N LEU A 333 11.71 4.68 -1.96
CA LEU A 333 12.56 3.60 -1.46
C LEU A 333 14.04 3.99 -1.43
N GLU A 334 14.53 4.66 -2.48
CA GLU A 334 15.91 5.13 -2.55
C GLU A 334 16.19 6.16 -1.45
N VAL A 335 15.27 7.13 -1.26
CA VAL A 335 15.38 8.12 -0.19
C VAL A 335 15.37 7.46 1.18
N LEU A 336 14.36 6.61 1.47
CA LEU A 336 14.24 5.91 2.76
C LEU A 336 15.40 4.95 3.04
N SER A 337 16.05 4.42 2.01
CA SER A 337 17.22 3.54 2.17
C SER A 337 18.52 4.31 2.45
N ASN A 338 18.55 5.63 2.27
CA ASN A 338 19.75 6.44 2.45
C ASN A 338 20.03 6.69 3.94
N GLU A 339 21.29 6.50 4.35
CA GLU A 339 21.71 6.65 5.75
C GLU A 339 21.54 8.07 6.31
N ALA A 340 21.43 9.09 5.46
CA ALA A 340 21.16 10.46 5.89
C ALA A 340 19.74 10.63 6.46
N VAL A 341 18.78 9.79 6.06
CA VAL A 341 17.40 9.85 6.57
C VAL A 341 17.34 9.35 8.01
N GLY A 342 16.89 10.22 8.91
CA GLY A 342 16.70 9.90 10.32
C GLY A 342 15.25 9.60 10.70
N CYS A 343 14.30 10.18 9.97
CA CYS A 343 12.87 9.99 10.22
C CYS A 343 12.06 10.20 8.94
N PHE A 344 10.96 9.46 8.83
CA PHE A 344 9.94 9.64 7.81
C PHE A 344 8.68 10.29 8.40
N PHE A 345 8.40 11.53 8.00
CA PHE A 345 7.15 12.21 8.28
C PHE A 345 6.12 11.83 7.20
N ALA A 346 5.12 11.03 7.57
CA ALA A 346 4.24 10.38 6.61
C ALA A 346 2.77 10.50 6.98
N HIS A 347 1.93 10.45 5.94
CA HIS A 347 0.48 10.25 6.07
C HIS A 347 0.07 8.87 6.60
N CYS A 348 1.02 7.96 6.87
CA CYS A 348 0.75 6.58 7.31
C CYS A 348 -0.07 5.73 6.34
N GLY A 349 0.02 5.96 5.02
CA GLY A 349 -0.46 4.99 4.04
C GLY A 349 0.26 3.65 4.18
N TRP A 350 -0.42 2.55 3.92
CA TRP A 350 0.11 1.22 4.26
C TRP A 350 1.42 0.87 3.55
N ASN A 351 1.52 1.09 2.23
CA ASN A 351 2.77 0.85 1.50
C ASN A 351 3.95 1.66 2.08
N SER A 352 3.76 2.96 2.31
CA SER A 352 4.78 3.82 2.94
C SER A 352 5.18 3.36 4.34
N THR A 353 4.23 2.84 5.10
CA THR A 353 4.46 2.30 6.45
C THR A 353 5.26 1.00 6.39
N LEU A 354 4.91 0.08 5.49
CA LEU A 354 5.67 -1.13 5.23
C LEU A 354 7.10 -0.83 4.79
N GLU A 355 7.29 0.14 3.89
CA GLU A 355 8.62 0.58 3.44
C GLU A 355 9.45 1.10 4.61
N ALA A 356 8.89 1.95 5.46
CA ALA A 356 9.58 2.49 6.62
C ALA A 356 9.99 1.38 7.60
N LEU A 357 9.07 0.45 7.91
CA LEU A 357 9.34 -0.69 8.79
C LEU A 357 10.42 -1.60 8.22
N CYS A 358 10.35 -1.93 6.93
CA CYS A 358 11.29 -2.83 6.27
C CYS A 358 12.66 -2.17 6.01
N LEU A 359 12.72 -0.85 5.88
CA LEU A 359 13.98 -0.11 5.72
C LEU A 359 14.59 0.32 7.06
N GLY A 360 13.82 0.25 8.15
CA GLY A 360 14.26 0.55 9.51
C GLY A 360 14.30 2.05 9.80
N VAL A 361 13.31 2.79 9.28
CA VAL A 361 13.23 4.24 9.41
C VAL A 361 12.13 4.60 10.43
N PRO A 362 12.46 5.30 11.53
CA PRO A 362 11.48 5.83 12.46
C PRO A 362 10.49 6.80 11.79
N MET A 363 9.30 6.96 12.36
CA MET A 363 8.22 7.70 11.73
C MET A 363 7.63 8.82 12.60
N VAL A 364 7.19 9.90 11.95
CA VAL A 364 6.18 10.81 12.48
C VAL A 364 4.92 10.62 11.64
N GLY A 365 3.87 10.10 12.27
CA GLY A 365 2.59 9.84 11.63
C GLY A 365 1.66 11.04 11.65
N MET A 366 1.16 11.45 10.50
CA MET A 366 0.12 12.48 10.34
C MET A 366 -0.99 11.95 9.43
N PRO A 367 -1.82 11.01 9.94
CA PRO A 367 -2.86 10.37 9.15
C PRO A 367 -3.87 11.39 8.61
N GLN A 368 -4.41 11.13 7.43
CA GLN A 368 -5.34 12.04 6.74
C GLN A 368 -6.73 11.42 6.61
N TRP A 369 -6.83 10.15 6.19
CA TRP A 369 -8.11 9.47 5.95
C TRP A 369 -7.94 7.95 5.81
N THR A 370 -9.02 7.22 5.52
CA THR A 370 -9.06 5.76 5.31
C THR A 370 -8.41 5.01 6.47
N ASP A 371 -7.55 4.04 6.20
CA ASP A 371 -6.81 3.18 7.14
C ASP A 371 -5.65 3.87 7.86
N GLN A 372 -5.29 5.08 7.46
CA GLN A 372 -4.11 5.79 7.97
C GLN A 372 -4.14 6.03 9.49
N PRO A 373 -5.28 6.38 10.13
CA PRO A 373 -5.33 6.53 11.58
C PRO A 373 -4.95 5.24 12.33
N THR A 374 -5.39 4.08 11.84
CA THR A 374 -5.05 2.77 12.40
C THR A 374 -3.57 2.47 12.19
N ASN A 375 -3.03 2.74 11.01
CA ASN A 375 -1.59 2.58 10.76
C ASN A 375 -0.76 3.48 11.71
N ALA A 376 -1.18 4.73 11.93
CA ALA A 376 -0.51 5.67 12.84
C ALA A 376 -0.58 5.20 14.31
N LYS A 377 -1.70 4.60 14.72
CA LYS A 377 -1.86 3.96 16.04
C LYS A 377 -0.85 2.83 16.22
N TYR A 378 -0.65 1.99 15.22
CA TYR A 378 0.31 0.89 15.27
C TYR A 378 1.76 1.40 15.28
N VAL A 379 2.08 2.43 14.51
CA VAL A 379 3.39 3.11 14.54
C VAL A 379 3.76 3.59 15.95
N GLU A 380 2.82 4.23 16.64
CA GLU A 380 3.04 4.82 17.97
C GLU A 380 3.03 3.77 19.09
N ASP A 381 2.01 2.91 19.14
CA ASP A 381 1.72 2.11 20.33
C ASP A 381 2.14 0.64 20.22
N VAL A 382 2.09 0.07 19.02
CA VAL A 382 2.34 -1.37 18.80
C VAL A 382 3.79 -1.60 18.40
N TRP A 383 4.20 -1.04 17.27
CA TRP A 383 5.57 -1.16 16.76
C TRP A 383 6.54 -0.24 17.50
N LYS A 384 6.04 0.87 18.06
CA LYS A 384 6.83 1.87 18.79
C LYS A 384 8.03 2.32 17.99
N VAL A 385 7.79 2.67 16.73
CA VAL A 385 8.82 3.18 15.78
C VAL A 385 8.69 4.67 15.55
N GLY A 386 7.85 5.35 16.32
CA GLY A 386 7.52 6.74 16.07
C GLY A 386 6.49 7.30 17.01
N VAL A 387 5.97 8.46 16.63
CA VAL A 387 4.86 9.15 17.28
C VAL A 387 3.83 9.55 16.23
N ARG A 388 2.58 9.76 16.63
CA ARG A 388 1.62 10.46 15.77
C ARG A 388 1.44 11.90 16.25
N VAL A 389 1.11 12.78 15.32
CA VAL A 389 0.78 14.16 15.64
C VAL A 389 -0.58 14.27 16.34
N LYS A 390 -0.70 15.22 17.25
CA LYS A 390 -1.98 15.64 17.81
C LYS A 390 -2.67 16.65 16.88
N VAL A 391 -3.91 16.35 16.54
CA VAL A 391 -4.76 17.24 15.72
C VAL A 391 -5.50 18.21 16.63
N GLY A 392 -5.52 19.50 16.27
CA GLY A 392 -6.32 20.50 16.98
C GLY A 392 -7.83 20.30 16.78
N GLU A 393 -8.65 20.98 17.59
CA GLU A 393 -10.11 20.91 17.50
C GLU A 393 -10.66 21.38 16.14
N ASP A 394 -9.90 22.22 15.42
CA ASP A 394 -10.20 22.70 14.07
C ASP A 394 -9.73 21.75 12.96
N GLY A 395 -9.24 20.55 13.30
CA GLY A 395 -8.70 19.59 12.35
C GLY A 395 -7.29 19.93 11.84
N ILE A 396 -6.64 20.96 12.39
CA ILE A 396 -5.30 21.41 11.96
C ILE A 396 -4.23 20.94 12.95
N VAL A 397 -3.16 20.37 12.42
CA VAL A 397 -1.93 20.07 13.15
C VAL A 397 -1.05 21.30 13.16
N ARG A 398 -0.85 21.88 14.34
CA ARG A 398 -0.09 23.13 14.51
C ARG A 398 1.41 22.93 14.35
N LYS A 399 2.10 23.96 13.89
CA LYS A 399 3.55 23.94 13.65
C LYS A 399 4.35 23.55 14.90
N GLU A 400 3.90 23.94 16.10
CA GLU A 400 4.54 23.59 17.36
C GLU A 400 4.48 22.08 17.61
N GLU A 401 3.37 21.43 17.27
CA GLU A 401 3.22 19.98 17.39
C GLU A 401 4.03 19.25 16.32
N ILE A 402 4.06 19.74 15.08
CA ILE A 402 4.88 19.19 13.99
C ILE A 402 6.36 19.20 14.40
N LYS A 403 6.87 20.36 14.82
CA LYS A 403 8.22 20.53 15.35
C LYS A 403 8.47 19.65 16.57
N GLY A 404 7.51 19.57 17.49
CA GLY A 404 7.58 18.75 18.69
C GLY A 404 7.73 17.26 18.37
N CYS A 405 6.90 16.73 17.48
CA CYS A 405 6.97 15.34 17.00
C CYS A 405 8.32 15.03 16.36
N ILE A 406 8.77 15.90 15.45
CA ILE A 406 10.07 15.75 14.78
C ILE A 406 11.18 15.64 15.83
N ARG A 407 11.23 16.58 16.80
CA ARG A 407 12.24 16.55 17.86
C ARG A 407 12.14 15.29 18.72
N ARG A 408 10.93 14.85 19.08
CA ARG A 408 10.73 13.62 19.86
C ARG A 408 11.33 12.39 19.17
N VAL A 409 11.19 12.29 17.85
CA VAL A 409 11.70 11.15 17.07
C VAL A 409 13.19 11.26 16.77
N MET A 410 13.68 12.47 16.47
CA MET A 410 15.06 12.69 16.02
C MET A 410 16.06 12.90 17.17
N GLU A 411 15.63 13.52 18.27
CA GLU A 411 16.52 14.05 19.32
C GLU A 411 16.04 13.75 20.75
N GLY A 412 14.78 13.35 20.91
CA GLY A 412 14.15 13.19 22.23
C GLY A 412 14.62 11.95 22.99
N ASP A 413 14.21 11.84 24.26
CA ASP A 413 14.62 10.77 25.17
C ASP A 413 14.33 9.36 24.63
N ARG A 414 13.29 9.22 23.79
CA ARG A 414 12.88 7.96 23.15
C ARG A 414 13.41 7.78 21.73
N ALA A 415 14.20 8.71 21.18
CA ALA A 415 14.73 8.64 19.81
C ALA A 415 15.54 7.35 19.58
N SER A 416 16.41 6.97 20.52
CA SER A 416 17.16 5.72 20.46
C SER A 416 16.25 4.49 20.50
N GLU A 417 15.22 4.49 21.34
CA GLU A 417 14.22 3.41 21.42
C GLU A 417 13.51 3.23 20.06
N PHE A 418 13.05 4.31 19.44
CA PHE A 418 12.38 4.27 18.14
C PHE A 418 13.31 3.70 17.05
N LYS A 419 14.58 4.10 17.04
CA LYS A 419 15.57 3.61 16.10
C LYS A 419 15.87 2.11 16.29
N GLU A 420 16.04 1.66 17.53
CA GLU A 420 16.24 0.24 17.86
C GLU A 420 15.04 -0.60 17.45
N ASN A 421 13.82 -0.13 17.73
CA ASN A 421 12.59 -0.78 17.29
C ASN A 421 12.49 -0.83 15.76
N ALA A 422 12.76 0.27 15.06
CA ALA A 422 12.72 0.30 13.60
C ALA A 422 13.69 -0.73 12.99
N LEU A 423 14.92 -0.83 13.53
CA LEU A 423 15.88 -1.85 13.12
C LEU A 423 15.39 -3.27 13.43
N LYS A 424 14.75 -3.50 14.57
CA LYS A 424 14.14 -4.80 14.91
C LYS A 424 13.07 -5.20 13.91
N TRP A 425 12.15 -4.28 13.55
CA TRP A 425 11.09 -4.55 12.58
C TRP A 425 11.63 -4.81 11.18
N LYS A 426 12.66 -4.06 10.76
CA LYS A 426 13.43 -4.36 9.54
C LYS A 426 13.93 -5.80 9.54
N GLN A 427 14.56 -6.25 10.62
CA GLN A 427 15.07 -7.63 10.71
C GLN A 427 13.95 -8.68 10.65
N LEU A 428 12.76 -8.39 11.16
CA LEU A 428 11.60 -9.28 11.05
C LEU A 428 11.09 -9.36 9.61
N GLY A 429 10.97 -8.22 8.92
CA GLY A 429 10.59 -8.19 7.50
C GLY A 429 11.55 -8.96 6.61
N LEU A 430 12.87 -8.82 6.83
CA LEU A 430 13.90 -9.59 6.14
C LEU A 430 13.75 -11.11 6.36
N LYS A 431 13.44 -11.52 7.59
CA LYS A 431 13.27 -12.95 7.93
C LYS A 431 12.01 -13.56 7.33
N ALA A 432 10.93 -12.79 7.19
CA ALA A 432 9.66 -13.26 6.64
C ALA A 432 9.77 -13.69 5.16
N LEU A 433 10.61 -13.00 4.38
CA LEU A 433 10.91 -13.34 2.98
C LEU A 433 12.11 -14.27 2.81
N GLY A 434 12.95 -14.42 3.84
CA GLY A 434 14.07 -15.36 3.83
C GLY A 434 13.63 -16.82 3.70
N ASN A 435 14.60 -17.71 3.43
CA ASN A 435 14.33 -19.15 3.32
C ASN A 435 13.66 -19.70 4.59
N GLY A 436 12.46 -20.27 4.45
CA GLY A 436 11.64 -20.77 5.56
C GLY A 436 10.88 -19.69 6.37
N GLY A 437 10.91 -18.44 5.92
CA GLY A 437 10.14 -17.33 6.49
C GLY A 437 8.61 -17.50 6.31
N SER A 438 7.84 -16.77 7.11
CA SER A 438 6.38 -16.82 7.16
C SER A 438 5.74 -16.51 5.80
N SER A 439 6.06 -15.35 5.22
CA SER A 439 5.54 -14.93 3.91
C SER A 439 5.97 -15.87 2.80
N MET A 440 7.23 -16.32 2.81
CA MET A 440 7.72 -17.28 1.82
C MET A 440 6.93 -18.59 1.84
N LYS A 441 6.66 -19.14 3.03
CA LYS A 441 5.85 -20.35 3.21
C LYS A 441 4.42 -20.16 2.69
N ASN A 442 3.80 -19.03 3.02
CA ASN A 442 2.44 -18.72 2.56
C ASN A 442 2.38 -18.61 1.03
N ILE A 443 3.39 -18.01 0.39
CA ILE A 443 3.44 -17.93 -1.07
C ILE A 443 3.70 -19.31 -1.68
N ASP A 444 4.59 -20.12 -1.11
CA ASP A 444 4.82 -21.49 -1.58
C ASP A 444 3.55 -22.35 -1.45
N GLN A 445 2.71 -22.12 -0.42
CA GLN A 445 1.41 -22.75 -0.26
C GLN A 445 0.41 -22.34 -1.35
N LEU A 446 0.30 -21.04 -1.65
CA LEU A 446 -0.52 -20.53 -2.76
C LEU A 446 -0.10 -21.18 -4.10
N ILE A 447 1.21 -21.22 -4.38
CA ILE A 447 1.74 -21.77 -5.63
C ILE A 447 1.50 -23.27 -5.72
N SER A 448 1.62 -24.00 -4.60
CA SER A 448 1.37 -25.44 -4.56
C SER A 448 -0.10 -25.74 -4.86
N SER A 449 -1.02 -24.99 -4.24
CA SER A 449 -2.46 -25.08 -4.51
C SER A 449 -2.78 -24.84 -6.00
N LEU A 450 -2.17 -23.83 -6.61
CA LEU A 450 -2.36 -23.53 -8.04
C LEU A 450 -1.84 -24.67 -8.94
N ARG A 451 -0.69 -25.27 -8.60
CA ARG A 451 -0.12 -26.39 -9.38
C ARG A 451 -0.96 -27.66 -9.25
N GLU A 452 -1.52 -27.94 -8.08
CA GLU A 452 -2.40 -29.08 -7.86
C GLU A 452 -3.67 -29.00 -8.72
N LYS A 453 -4.26 -27.81 -8.84
CA LYS A 453 -5.46 -27.60 -9.67
C LYS A 453 -5.22 -27.97 -11.14
N ILE A 454 -4.04 -27.64 -11.69
CA ILE A 454 -3.66 -27.98 -13.07
C ILE A 454 -3.47 -29.48 -13.29
N LEU A 455 -3.11 -30.25 -12.26
CA LEU A 455 -2.93 -31.70 -12.40
C LEU A 455 -4.27 -32.45 -12.42
N VAL A 456 -5.35 -31.81 -12.01
CA VAL A 456 -6.70 -32.39 -11.93
C VAL A 456 -7.53 -32.08 -13.19
N ASP A 457 -7.18 -31.02 -13.93
CA ASP A 457 -7.74 -30.62 -15.23
C ASP A 457 -7.00 -31.22 -16.43
#